data_AF-A0A7X7Z8Z4-F1
#
_entry.id   AF-A0A7X7Z8Z4-F1
#
_cell.length_a   1.000
_cell.length_b   1.000
_cell.length_c   1.000
_cell.angle_alpha   90.00
_cell.angle_beta   90.00
_cell.angle_gamma   90.00
#
_symmetry.space_group_name_H-M   'P 1'
#
loop_
_entity.id
_entity.type
_entity.pdbx_description
1 polymer ?
#
loop_
_entity_poly.entity_id
_entity_poly.type
_entity_poly.pdbx_seq_one_letter_code
_entity_poly.pdbx_strand_id
1 'polypeptide(L)'
;KDQTISLLTGFILGSVSILWPWKDVVYRTDALGNFILKNNEKIVQSYKPVLPESFNNEVLLAFGFAILGVLTIVVLEWLAKKHDEKAA
;
A
#
# COMPACT_ATOMS: atom_id res chain seq x y z
N LYS A 1 -20.53 -16.19 -8.59
CA LYS A 1 -19.41 -16.47 -7.66
C LYS A 1 -18.18 -15.66 -8.05
N ASP A 2 -17.77 -15.72 -9.32
CA ASP A 2 -16.55 -15.05 -9.81
C ASP A 2 -16.61 -13.52 -9.79
N GLN A 3 -17.79 -12.92 -9.97
CA GLN A 3 -17.97 -11.45 -9.92
C GLN A 3 -17.61 -10.86 -8.54
N THR A 4 -18.03 -11.53 -7.46
CA THR A 4 -17.73 -11.06 -6.09
C THR A 4 -16.25 -11.20 -5.77
N ILE A 5 -15.61 -12.29 -6.21
CA ILE A 5 -14.16 -12.49 -6.04
C ILE A 5 -13.37 -11.45 -6.84
N SER A 6 -13.72 -11.24 -8.11
CA SER A 6 -13.06 -10.22 -8.94
C SER A 6 -13.21 -8.82 -8.34
N LEU A 7 -14.36 -8.50 -7.76
CA LEU A 7 -14.60 -7.21 -7.10
C LEU A 7 -13.75 -7.07 -5.82
N LEU A 8 -13.70 -8.12 -4.98
CA LEU A 8 -12.90 -8.13 -3.77
C LEU A 8 -11.40 -8.03 -4.09
N THR A 9 -10.91 -8.80 -5.06
CA THR A 9 -9.52 -8.76 -5.51
C THR A 9 -9.17 -7.38 -6.07
N GLY A 10 -10.04 -6.78 -6.88
CA GLY A 10 -9.87 -5.40 -7.37
C GLY A 10 -9.84 -4.37 -6.25
N PHE A 11 -10.68 -4.53 -5.23
CA PHE A 11 -10.69 -3.68 -4.04
C PHE A 11 -9.39 -3.80 -3.24
N ILE A 12 -8.91 -5.02 -2.99
CA ILE A 12 -7.65 -5.28 -2.29
C ILE A 12 -6.50 -4.61 -3.05
N LEU A 13 -6.41 -4.83 -4.37
CA LEU A 13 -5.38 -4.22 -5.21
C LEU A 13 -5.43 -2.68 -5.19
N GLY A 14 -6.63 -2.09 -5.26
CA GLY A 14 -6.81 -0.64 -5.19
C GLY A 14 -6.36 -0.04 -3.85
N SER A 15 -6.56 -0.76 -2.74
CA SER A 15 -6.15 -0.31 -1.41
C SER A 15 -4.63 -0.32 -1.17
N VAL A 16 -3.84 -1.07 -1.98
CA VAL A 16 -2.38 -1.17 -1.83
C VAL A 16 -1.70 0.20 -1.94
N SER A 17 -2.17 1.07 -2.85
CA SER A 17 -1.62 2.43 -3.00
C SER A 17 -1.82 3.30 -1.76
N ILE A 18 -2.86 3.03 -0.97
CA ILE A 18 -3.15 3.74 0.28
C ILE A 18 -2.25 3.21 1.40
N LEU A 19 -1.97 1.91 1.41
CA LEU A 19 -1.14 1.25 2.42
C LEU A 19 0.38 1.39 2.16
N TRP A 20 0.78 2.11 1.11
CA TRP A 20 2.18 2.30 0.78
C TRP A 20 2.96 2.92 1.96
N PRO A 21 4.04 2.27 2.44
CA PRO A 21 4.67 2.63 3.71
C PRO A 21 5.57 3.86 3.60
N TRP A 22 6.09 4.19 2.41
CA TRP A 22 7.00 5.32 2.21
C TRP A 22 6.24 6.54 1.68
N LYS A 23 6.05 7.54 2.54
CA LYS A 23 5.34 8.78 2.18
C LYS A 23 6.06 9.99 2.74
N ASP A 24 6.33 10.96 1.88
CA ASP A 24 6.86 12.24 2.30
C ASP A 24 5.74 13.21 2.66
N VAL A 25 5.97 13.92 3.76
CA VAL A 25 5.06 14.95 4.26
C VAL A 25 5.35 16.23 3.50
N VAL A 26 4.45 16.61 2.59
CA VAL A 26 4.53 17.90 1.90
C VAL A 26 3.89 18.95 2.80
N TYR A 27 4.70 19.88 3.27
CA TYR A 27 4.24 21.01 4.08
C TYR A 27 3.76 22.16 3.18
N ARG A 28 2.74 22.91 3.63
CA ARG A 28 2.29 24.15 2.97
C ARG A 28 3.41 25.19 2.98
N THR A 29 3.75 25.73 1.82
CA THR A 29 4.63 26.90 1.67
C THR A 29 3.83 28.11 1.17
N ASP A 30 4.20 29.31 1.61
CA ASP A 30 3.66 30.58 1.13
C ASP A 30 4.29 31.00 -0.21
N ALA A 31 3.79 32.04 -0.87
CA ALA A 31 4.29 32.59 -2.13
C ALA A 31 5.78 33.02 -2.08
N LEU A 32 6.32 33.20 -0.87
CA LEU A 32 7.73 33.52 -0.61
C LEU A 32 8.58 32.30 -0.22
N GLY A 33 8.02 31.08 -0.28
CA GLY A 33 8.73 29.82 0.04
C GLY A 33 8.82 29.49 1.53
N ASN A 34 8.26 30.33 2.41
CA ASN A 34 8.26 30.11 3.85
C ASN A 34 7.19 29.07 4.25
N PHE A 35 7.52 28.17 5.18
CA PHE A 35 6.54 27.22 5.73
C PHE A 35 5.45 27.97 6.50
N ILE A 36 4.18 27.72 6.18
CA ILE A 36 3.06 28.29 6.92
C ILE A 36 2.93 27.51 8.24
N LEU A 37 3.25 28.17 9.35
CA LEU A 37 3.15 27.65 10.71
C LEU A 37 1.82 28.10 11.32
N LYS A 38 1.00 27.15 11.77
CA LYS A 38 -0.18 27.45 12.61
C LYS A 38 0.12 26.90 14.00
N ASN A 39 0.08 27.74 15.03
CA ASN A 39 0.42 27.36 16.41
C ASN A 39 1.80 26.67 16.55
N ASN A 40 2.82 27.16 15.85
CA ASN A 40 4.18 26.61 15.87
C ASN A 40 4.33 25.20 15.24
N GLU A 41 3.29 24.68 14.58
CA GLU A 41 3.30 23.40 13.87
C GLU A 41 3.18 23.62 12.36
N LYS A 42 3.97 22.86 11.59
CA LYS A 42 3.94 22.92 10.12
C LYS A 42 2.64 22.31 9.61
N ILE A 43 1.89 23.03 8.80
CA ILE A 43 0.65 22.49 8.22
C ILE A 43 1.01 21.49 7.13
N VAL A 44 0.64 20.22 7.33
CA VAL A 44 0.74 19.18 6.30
C VAL A 44 -0.30 19.48 5.20
N GLN A 45 0.17 19.70 3.97
CA GLN A 45 -0.69 19.93 2.81
C GLN A 45 -1.16 18.61 2.19
N SER A 46 -0.24 17.66 2.04
CA SER A 46 -0.48 16.38 1.39
C SER A 46 0.65 15.42 1.72
N TYR A 47 0.36 14.12 1.67
CA TYR A 47 1.39 13.09 1.65
C TYR A 47 1.65 12.71 0.20
N LYS A 48 2.91 12.62 -0.21
CA LYS A 48 3.27 12.09 -1.52
C LYS A 48 3.85 10.69 -1.35
N PRO A 49 3.30 9.66 -2.02
CA PRO A 49 3.95 8.36 -2.08
C PRO A 49 5.32 8.52 -2.74
N VAL A 50 6.36 8.05 -2.06
CA VAL A 50 7.74 8.11 -2.56
C VAL A 50 8.36 6.72 -2.53
N LEU A 51 9.45 6.54 -3.26
CA LEU A 51 10.27 5.34 -3.13
C LEU A 51 11.15 5.47 -1.88
N PRO A 52 11.56 4.35 -1.27
CA PRO A 52 12.49 4.37 -0.15
C PRO A 52 13.75 5.17 -0.52
N GLU A 53 14.16 6.09 0.35
CA GLU A 53 15.33 6.95 0.14
C GLU A 53 16.63 6.14 -0.03
N SER A 54 16.69 4.95 0.59
CA SER A 54 17.82 4.06 0.50
C SER A 54 17.40 2.59 0.49
N PHE A 55 18.04 1.79 -0.36
CA PHE A 55 17.79 0.35 -0.47
C PHE A 55 18.55 -0.41 0.62
N ASN A 56 18.05 -0.29 1.85
CA ASN A 56 18.63 -0.95 3.01
C ASN A 56 18.09 -2.38 3.16
N ASN A 57 18.67 -3.16 4.06
CA ASN A 57 18.22 -4.53 4.31
C ASN A 57 16.77 -4.59 4.84
N GLU A 58 16.34 -3.58 5.58
CA GLU A 58 14.97 -3.41 6.08
C GLU A 58 13.97 -3.20 4.94
N VAL A 59 14.34 -2.39 3.94
CA VAL A 59 13.51 -2.15 2.76
C VAL A 59 13.38 -3.44 1.94
N LEU A 60 14.49 -4.16 1.76
CA LEU A 60 14.48 -5.46 1.07
C LEU A 60 13.59 -6.49 1.80
N LEU A 61 13.67 -6.56 3.12
CA LEU A 61 12.78 -7.40 3.93
C LEU A 61 11.31 -6.97 3.82
N ALA A 62 11.02 -5.66 3.83
CA ALA A 62 9.66 -5.15 3.65
C ALA A 62 9.06 -5.57 2.30
N PHE A 63 9.83 -5.46 1.21
CA PHE A 63 9.43 -5.99 -0.09
C PHE A 63 9.26 -7.52 -0.07
N GLY A 64 10.13 -8.25 0.63
CA GLY A 64 10.01 -9.69 0.84
C GLY A 64 8.70 -10.08 1.52
N PHE A 65 8.31 -9.38 2.60
CA PHE A 65 7.03 -9.58 3.27
C PHE A 65 5.84 -9.21 2.40
N ALA A 66 5.92 -8.14 1.61
CA ALA A 66 4.86 -7.78 0.67
C ALA A 66 4.62 -8.89 -0.37
N ILE A 67 5.71 -9.44 -0.94
CA ILE A 67 5.64 -10.57 -1.88
C ILE A 67 5.09 -11.82 -1.19
N LEU A 68 5.54 -12.14 0.03
CA LEU A 68 5.01 -13.27 0.81
C LEU A 68 3.52 -13.14 1.09
N GLY A 69 3.03 -11.93 1.37
CA GLY A 69 1.60 -11.67 1.54
C GLY A 69 0.81 -11.99 0.27
N VAL A 70 1.28 -11.52 -0.89
CA VAL A 70 0.66 -11.84 -2.19
C VAL A 70 0.69 -13.35 -2.47
N LEU A 71 1.83 -14.00 -2.26
CA LEU A 71 1.97 -15.45 -2.42
C LEU A 71 0.98 -16.22 -1.53
N THR A 72 0.78 -15.76 -0.29
CA THR A 72 -0.18 -16.37 0.64
C THR A 72 -1.61 -16.31 0.08
N ILE A 73 -2.01 -15.16 -0.47
CA ILE A 73 -3.34 -14.99 -1.10
C ILE A 73 -3.48 -15.94 -2.31
N VAL A 74 -2.47 -16.03 -3.17
CA VAL A 74 -2.47 -16.93 -4.35
C VAL A 74 -2.58 -18.39 -3.94
N VAL A 75 -1.84 -18.81 -2.90
CA VAL A 75 -1.92 -20.19 -2.38
C VAL A 75 -3.30 -20.48 -1.80
N LEU A 76 -3.88 -19.53 -1.06
CA LEU A 76 -5.25 -19.66 -0.53
C LEU A 76 -6.29 -19.79 -1.63
N GLU A 77 -6.19 -18.98 -2.69
CA GLU A 77 -7.09 -19.05 -3.84
C GLU A 77 -6.98 -20.40 -4.56
N TRP A 78 -5.76 -20.90 -4.76
CA TRP A 78 -5.54 -22.21 -5.39
C TRP A 78 -6.09 -23.36 -4.56
N LEU A 79 -5.89 -23.32 -3.24
CA LEU A 79 -6.46 -24.31 -2.31
C LEU A 79 -7.99 -24.26 -2.29
N ALA A 80 -8.58 -23.07 -2.26
CA ALA A 80 -10.03 -22.89 -2.29
C ALA A 80 -10.64 -23.43 -3.59
N LYS A 81 -10.00 -23.17 -4.75
CA LYS A 81 -10.43 -23.72 -6.04
C LYS A 81 -10.42 -25.25 -6.05
N LYS A 82 -9.39 -25.89 -5.48
CA LYS A 82 -9.28 -27.35 -5.41
C LYS A 82 -10.33 -27.98 -4.48
N HIS A 83 -10.77 -27.26 -3.44
CA HIS A 83 -11.84 -27.73 -2.57
C HIS A 83 -13.20 -27.70 -3.29
N ASP A 84 -13.50 -26.64 -4.06
CA ASP A 84 -14.73 -26.56 -4.86
C ASP A 84 -14.78 -27.65 -5.97
N GLU A 85 -13.64 -28.04 -6.56
CA GLU A 85 -13.56 -29.11 -7.58
C GLU A 85 -13.78 -30.53 -7.04
N LYS A 86 -13.49 -30.77 -5.75
CA LYS A 86 -13.75 -32.08 -5.11
C LYS A 86 -15.17 -32.23 -4.56
N ALA A 87 -15.91 -31.13 -4.45
CA ALA A 87 -17.28 -31.10 -3.93
C ALA A 87 -18.34 -31.10 -5.05
N ALA A 88 -17.92 -31.00 -6.31
CA ALA A 88 -18.74 -31.16 -7.52
C ALA A 88 -18.61 -32.58 -8.08
#